data_AF-A0A8S2FVH6-F1
#
_entry.id   AF-A0A8S2FVH6-F1
#
_cell.length_a   1.000
_cell.length_b   1.000
_cell.length_c   1.000
_cell.angle_alpha   90.00
_cell.angle_beta   90.00
_cell.angle_gamma   90.00
#
_symmetry.space_group_name_H-M   'P 1'
#
loop_
_entity.id
_entity.type
_entity.pdbx_description
1 polymer ?
#
loop_
_entity_poly.entity_id
_entity_poly.type
_entity_poly.pdbx_seq_one_letter_code
_entity_poly.pdbx_strand_id
1 'polypeptide(L)'
;CKSTQKQQQQQQLNLFDPVLNSDIYVGQISENDNVVTLKPKLLAKDSDRRNSMNSQICGYELSTHNHNDSDIDQTNIPFQIELIKPSGEGYITLKNLFKIDCEIKQQYKLFVRAYDCGVQLRRYSKR
;
A
#
# COMPACT_ATOMS: atom_id res chain seq x y z
N CYS A 1 42.40 29.12 1.89
CA CYS A 1 41.66 28.39 2.94
C CYS A 1 40.22 28.16 2.51
N LYS A 2 39.87 26.88 2.32
CA LYS A 2 38.54 26.27 2.20
C LYS A 2 37.53 26.98 1.28
N SER A 3 37.51 26.50 0.04
CA SER A 3 36.39 26.60 -0.89
C SER A 3 35.09 26.19 -0.20
N THR A 4 34.13 27.09 -0.17
CA THR A 4 32.76 26.86 0.29
C THR A 4 32.10 25.85 -0.64
N GLN A 5 32.24 24.55 -0.34
CA GLN A 5 31.36 23.54 -0.90
C GLN A 5 29.97 23.81 -0.33
N LYS A 6 29.16 24.60 -1.05
CA LYS A 6 27.71 24.43 -1.00
C LYS A 6 27.46 23.00 -1.47
N GLN A 7 27.50 22.04 -0.55
CA GLN A 7 26.81 20.78 -0.73
C GLN A 7 25.34 21.16 -0.87
N GLN A 8 24.90 21.42 -2.10
CA GLN A 8 23.53 21.13 -2.47
C GLN A 8 23.37 19.65 -2.16
N GLN A 9 22.91 19.33 -0.96
CA GLN A 9 22.20 18.07 -0.76
C GLN A 9 21.08 18.15 -1.79
N GLN A 10 21.25 17.47 -2.93
CA GLN A 10 20.12 17.17 -3.81
C GLN A 10 19.06 16.60 -2.86
N GLN A 11 18.02 17.38 -2.59
CA GLN A 11 16.86 16.88 -1.87
C GLN A 11 16.49 15.60 -2.59
N GLN A 12 16.51 14.48 -1.87
CA GLN A 12 16.17 13.19 -2.45
C GLN A 12 14.71 13.29 -2.86
N LEU A 13 14.47 13.53 -4.15
CA LEU A 13 13.13 13.69 -4.69
C LEU A 13 12.42 12.34 -4.61
N ASN A 14 11.15 12.35 -4.22
CA ASN A 14 10.26 11.20 -4.39
C ASN A 14 9.71 11.30 -5.82
N LEU A 15 10.27 10.49 -6.74
CA LEU A 15 9.95 10.55 -8.17
C LEU A 15 9.08 9.39 -8.62
N PHE A 16 9.10 8.28 -7.88
CA PHE A 16 8.40 7.06 -8.26
C PHE A 16 7.33 6.76 -7.21
N ASP A 17 6.15 6.41 -7.68
CA ASP A 17 5.12 5.88 -6.80
C ASP A 17 5.39 4.38 -6.56
N PRO A 18 5.03 3.84 -5.38
CA PRO A 18 5.09 2.42 -5.12
C PRO A 18 4.31 1.61 -6.15
N VAL A 19 4.93 0.52 -6.63
CA VAL A 19 4.35 -0.39 -7.61
C VAL A 19 4.06 -1.73 -6.95
N LEU A 20 2.83 -2.21 -7.14
CA LEU A 20 2.38 -3.52 -6.73
C LEU A 20 2.93 -4.61 -7.66
N ASN A 21 3.18 -5.80 -7.12
CA ASN A 21 3.70 -6.94 -7.89
C ASN A 21 2.65 -7.60 -8.82
N SER A 22 1.39 -7.21 -8.74
CA SER A 22 0.30 -7.71 -9.58
C SER A 22 -0.81 -6.66 -9.67
N ASP A 23 -1.50 -6.63 -10.81
CA ASP A 23 -2.69 -5.78 -11.00
C ASP A 23 -3.94 -6.39 -10.33
N ILE A 24 -3.97 -7.72 -10.17
CA ILE A 24 -5.10 -8.46 -9.60
C ILE A 24 -4.58 -9.46 -8.57
N TYR A 25 -5.30 -9.52 -7.44
CA TYR A 25 -5.06 -10.47 -6.36
C TYR A 25 -6.34 -11.27 -6.12
N VAL A 26 -6.22 -12.59 -6.06
CA VAL A 26 -7.32 -13.47 -5.67
C VAL A 26 -7.09 -13.92 -4.23
N GLY A 27 -8.05 -13.61 -3.37
CA GLY A 27 -8.02 -13.93 -1.95
C GLY A 27 -9.05 -14.98 -1.55
N GLN A 28 -8.70 -15.80 -0.56
CA GLN A 28 -9.61 -16.74 0.09
C GLN A 28 -9.45 -16.62 1.61
N ILE A 29 -10.57 -16.64 2.32
CA ILE A 29 -10.64 -16.64 3.78
C ILE A 29 -11.81 -17.53 4.20
N SER A 30 -11.65 -18.28 5.30
CA SER A 30 -12.74 -19.02 5.92
C SER A 30 -13.34 -18.20 7.07
N GLU A 31 -14.59 -18.44 7.43
CA GLU A 31 -15.28 -17.69 8.51
C GLU A 31 -14.61 -17.82 9.88
N ASN A 32 -13.88 -18.92 10.07
CA ASN A 32 -13.17 -19.22 11.30
C ASN A 32 -11.72 -18.70 11.28
N ASP A 33 -11.28 -18.12 10.17
CA ASP A 33 -9.96 -17.53 10.02
C ASP A 33 -10.01 -16.00 10.11
N ASN A 34 -8.85 -15.42 10.40
CA ASN A 34 -8.64 -13.98 10.45
C ASN A 34 -7.62 -13.48 9.42
N VAL A 35 -7.00 -14.37 8.66
CA VAL A 35 -5.99 -14.02 7.64
C VAL A 35 -6.48 -14.46 6.26
N VAL A 36 -6.42 -13.56 5.30
CA VAL A 36 -6.73 -13.86 3.91
C VAL A 36 -5.51 -14.48 3.24
N THR A 37 -5.70 -15.64 2.60
CA THR A 37 -4.70 -16.23 1.72
C THR A 37 -4.78 -15.59 0.34
N LEU A 38 -3.79 -14.76 0.00
CA LEU A 38 -3.70 -14.10 -1.31
C LEU A 38 -2.82 -14.87 -2.30
N LYS A 39 -3.26 -14.90 -3.57
CA LYS A 39 -2.46 -15.35 -4.72
C LYS A 39 -2.56 -14.31 -5.85
N PRO A 40 -1.42 -13.70 -6.28
CA PRO A 40 -0.09 -13.78 -5.66
C PRO A 40 -0.06 -13.11 -4.27
N LYS A 41 1.06 -13.24 -3.54
CA LYS A 41 1.28 -12.49 -2.28
C LYS A 41 1.30 -10.98 -2.55
N LEU A 42 0.76 -10.17 -1.65
CA LEU A 42 0.76 -8.72 -1.76
C LEU A 42 2.16 -8.17 -1.45
N LEU A 43 2.77 -7.54 -2.44
CA LEU A 43 4.09 -6.95 -2.33
C LEU A 43 4.15 -5.65 -3.13
N ALA A 44 4.62 -4.58 -2.49
CA ALA A 44 4.91 -3.31 -3.13
C ALA A 44 6.42 -3.05 -3.13
N LYS A 45 6.89 -2.38 -4.18
CA LYS A 45 8.27 -1.90 -4.28
C LYS A 45 8.28 -0.49 -4.83
N ASP A 46 9.20 0.31 -4.33
CA ASP A 46 9.42 1.65 -4.82
C ASP A 46 10.81 1.74 -5.46
N SER A 47 10.88 2.43 -6.61
CA SER A 47 12.09 2.54 -7.44
C SER A 47 12.92 3.78 -7.16
N ASP A 48 12.55 4.59 -6.17
CA ASP A 48 13.39 5.65 -5.67
C ASP A 48 14.72 5.13 -5.12
N ARG A 49 15.64 6.06 -4.87
CA ARG A 49 17.00 5.73 -4.44
C ARG A 49 16.99 4.77 -3.24
N ARG A 50 17.69 3.63 -3.39
CA ARG A 50 17.79 2.60 -2.35
C ARG A 50 18.15 3.19 -0.98
N ASN A 51 17.48 2.69 0.06
CA ASN A 51 17.65 3.10 1.46
C ASN A 51 17.23 4.55 1.75
N SER A 52 16.51 5.21 0.84
CA SER A 52 15.81 6.46 1.15
C SER A 52 14.43 6.16 1.72
N MET A 53 13.85 7.11 2.47
CA MET A 53 12.45 7.02 2.91
C MET A 53 11.49 6.92 1.72
N ASN A 54 11.83 7.56 0.60
CA ASN A 54 11.03 7.53 -0.62
C ASN A 54 10.98 6.12 -1.23
N SER A 55 12.00 5.28 -1.02
CA SER A 55 12.00 3.89 -1.50
C SER A 55 11.35 2.88 -0.54
N GLN A 56 11.02 3.30 0.69
CA GLN A 56 10.53 2.39 1.73
C GLN A 56 9.02 2.40 1.77
N ILE A 57 8.39 1.23 1.65
CA ILE A 57 6.94 1.11 1.81
C ILE A 57 6.57 1.38 3.26
N CYS A 58 5.62 2.29 3.47
CA CYS A 58 5.15 2.69 4.79
C CYS A 58 3.77 2.16 5.14
N GLY A 59 2.97 1.78 4.14
CA GLY A 59 1.75 1.04 4.35
C GLY A 59 0.91 0.88 3.09
N TYR A 60 -0.31 0.45 3.35
CA TYR A 60 -1.31 0.17 2.33
C TYR A 60 -2.66 0.75 2.72
N GLU A 61 -3.49 0.96 1.72
CA GLU A 61 -4.88 1.41 1.85
C GLU A 61 -5.80 0.46 1.08
N LEU A 62 -6.94 0.12 1.68
CA LEU A 62 -8.02 -0.62 1.03
C LEU A 62 -9.18 0.33 0.75
N SER A 63 -9.78 0.22 -0.43
CA SER A 63 -10.99 0.97 -0.81
C SER A 63 -11.99 0.11 -1.57
N THR A 64 -13.25 0.55 -1.59
CA THR A 64 -14.35 -0.08 -2.37
C THR A 64 -14.42 0.46 -3.80
N HIS A 65 -13.87 1.65 -4.05
CA HIS A 65 -13.80 2.31 -5.35
C HIS A 65 -12.35 2.55 -5.77
N ASN A 66 -12.17 2.92 -7.03
CA ASN A 66 -10.86 3.31 -7.53
C ASN A 66 -10.42 4.60 -6.82
N HIS A 67 -9.14 4.75 -6.51
CA HIS A 67 -8.61 5.92 -5.77
C HIS A 67 -8.73 7.26 -6.53
N ASN A 68 -9.19 7.23 -7.79
CA ASN A 68 -9.51 8.43 -8.57
C ASN A 68 -10.96 8.91 -8.37
N ASP A 69 -11.81 8.09 -7.74
CA ASP A 69 -13.19 8.44 -7.45
C ASP A 69 -13.25 9.25 -6.16
N SER A 70 -13.99 10.37 -6.16
CA SER A 70 -14.04 11.31 -5.02
C SER A 70 -14.72 10.74 -3.76
N ASP A 71 -15.47 9.65 -3.90
CA ASP A 71 -16.24 9.02 -2.83
C ASP A 71 -15.59 7.70 -2.38
N ILE A 72 -14.45 7.81 -1.70
CA ILE A 72 -13.75 6.66 -1.10
C ILE A 72 -14.41 6.33 0.25
N ASP A 73 -15.31 5.34 0.29
CA ASP A 73 -15.81 4.77 1.54
C ASP A 73 -14.92 3.61 2.01
N GLN A 74 -14.24 3.80 3.15
CA GLN A 74 -13.42 2.79 3.84
C GLN A 74 -14.10 2.23 5.11
N THR A 75 -15.22 2.82 5.52
CA THR A 75 -15.88 2.49 6.80
C THR A 75 -16.47 1.08 6.80
N ASN A 76 -16.86 0.60 5.61
CA ASN A 76 -17.53 -0.69 5.42
C ASN A 76 -16.62 -1.84 4.94
N ILE A 77 -15.29 -1.69 5.06
CA ILE A 77 -14.33 -2.75 4.70
C ILE A 77 -13.94 -3.50 5.99
N PRO A 78 -14.25 -4.81 6.14
CA PRO A 78 -13.95 -5.56 7.36
C PRO A 78 -12.49 -6.03 7.46
N PHE A 79 -11.65 -5.63 6.50
CA PHE A 79 -10.25 -6.04 6.39
C PHE A 79 -9.29 -4.88 6.65
N GLN A 80 -8.08 -5.20 7.07
CA GLN A 80 -6.94 -4.30 7.20
C GLN A 80 -5.69 -4.95 6.61
N ILE A 81 -4.61 -4.19 6.42
CA ILE A 81 -3.33 -4.70 5.91
C ILE A 81 -2.25 -4.51 6.96
N GLU A 82 -1.58 -5.61 7.30
CA GLU A 82 -0.37 -5.62 8.11
C GLU A 82 0.86 -5.62 7.20
N LEU A 83 1.68 -4.58 7.32
CA LEU A 83 2.90 -4.41 6.54
C LEU A 83 4.11 -4.98 7.27
N ILE A 84 4.87 -5.85 6.59
CA ILE A 84 6.20 -6.27 7.03
C ILE A 84 7.26 -5.33 6.46
N LYS A 85 7.89 -4.55 7.34
CA LYS A 85 9.06 -3.73 7.01
C LYS A 85 10.35 -4.52 7.24
N PRO A 86 11.38 -4.36 6.39
CA PRO A 86 11.46 -3.49 5.20
C PRO A 86 11.08 -4.19 3.89
N SER A 87 10.59 -5.43 3.92
CA SER A 87 10.36 -6.24 2.71
C SER A 87 9.29 -5.63 1.79
N GLY A 88 8.34 -4.87 2.35
CA GLY A 88 7.20 -4.35 1.62
C GLY A 88 6.09 -5.38 1.46
N GLU A 89 6.17 -6.56 2.09
CA GLU A 89 5.11 -7.57 2.01
C GLU A 89 3.91 -7.16 2.88
N GLY A 90 2.71 -7.28 2.35
CA GLY A 90 1.46 -6.99 3.04
C GLY A 90 0.62 -8.25 3.27
N TYR A 91 -0.02 -8.35 4.43
CA TYR A 91 -0.95 -9.43 4.78
C TYR A 91 -2.32 -8.82 5.05
N ILE A 92 -3.35 -9.33 4.38
CA ILE A 92 -4.72 -8.88 4.63
C ILE A 92 -5.27 -9.70 5.80
N THR A 93 -5.70 -9.00 6.85
CA THR A 93 -6.32 -9.59 8.04
C THR A 93 -7.70 -9.00 8.29
N LEU A 94 -8.56 -9.70 9.01
CA LEU A 94 -9.80 -9.12 9.51
C LEU A 94 -9.47 -8.03 10.53
N LYS A 95 -10.21 -6.92 10.45
CA LYS A 95 -10.21 -5.91 11.52
C LYS A 95 -10.64 -6.58 12.82
N ASN A 96 -10.04 -6.18 13.93
CA ASN A 96 -10.36 -6.74 15.24
C ASN A 96 -11.88 -6.66 15.51
N LEU A 97 -12.46 -7.72 16.06
CA LEU A 97 -13.90 -7.90 16.36
C LEU A 97 -14.84 -8.09 15.16
N PHE A 98 -14.38 -7.97 13.91
CA PHE A 98 -15.20 -8.32 12.76
C PHE A 98 -15.31 -9.83 12.60
N LYS A 99 -16.50 -10.29 12.25
CA LYS A 99 -16.79 -11.65 11.79
C LYS A 99 -17.38 -11.55 10.40
N ILE A 100 -16.95 -12.45 9.52
CA ILE A 100 -17.56 -12.61 8.21
C ILE A 100 -18.63 -13.70 8.29
N ASP A 101 -19.68 -13.53 7.50
CA ASP A 101 -20.79 -14.46 7.36
C ASP A 101 -20.99 -14.65 5.84
N CYS A 102 -20.74 -15.86 5.37
CA CYS A 102 -20.72 -16.23 3.98
C CYS A 102 -22.13 -16.38 3.42
N GLU A 103 -23.11 -16.69 4.26
CA GLU A 103 -24.52 -16.67 3.88
C GLU A 103 -24.99 -15.24 3.58
N ILE A 104 -24.45 -14.23 4.27
CA ILE A 104 -24.73 -12.81 4.02
C ILE A 104 -23.90 -12.26 2.86
N LYS A 105 -22.58 -12.51 2.84
CA LYS A 105 -21.68 -11.94 1.83
C LYS A 105 -20.49 -12.84 1.50
N GLN A 106 -20.58 -13.50 0.35
CA GLN A 106 -19.56 -14.44 -0.14
C GLN A 106 -18.34 -13.78 -0.79
N GLN A 107 -18.47 -12.55 -1.28
CA GLN A 107 -17.43 -11.92 -2.11
C GLN A 107 -17.20 -10.46 -1.75
N TYR A 108 -15.92 -10.08 -1.77
CA TYR A 108 -15.46 -8.71 -1.63
C TYR A 108 -14.64 -8.34 -2.86
N LYS A 109 -14.90 -7.16 -3.42
CA LYS A 109 -14.07 -6.54 -4.45
C LYS A 109 -13.53 -5.26 -3.86
N LEU A 110 -12.22 -5.18 -3.73
CA LEU A 110 -11.51 -4.09 -3.08
C LEU A 110 -10.37 -3.66 -3.99
N PHE A 111 -10.03 -2.38 -3.90
CA PHE A 111 -8.81 -1.83 -4.47
C PHE A 111 -7.77 -1.72 -3.36
N VAL A 112 -6.51 -1.87 -3.74
CA VAL A 112 -5.36 -1.73 -2.84
C VAL A 112 -4.40 -0.72 -3.42
N ARG A 113 -3.91 0.17 -2.57
CA ARG A 113 -2.85 1.14 -2.89
C ARG A 113 -1.74 1.04 -1.87
N ALA A 114 -0.50 1.16 -2.33
CA ALA A 114 0.67 1.26 -1.46
C ALA A 114 1.15 2.73 -1.39
N TYR A 115 1.79 3.08 -0.27
CA TYR A 115 2.45 4.37 -0.10
C TYR A 115 3.85 4.19 0.49
N ASP A 116 4.79 4.99 0.01
CA ASP A 116 6.14 5.07 0.53
C ASP A 116 6.22 5.98 1.77
N CYS A 117 7.36 5.98 2.45
CA CYS A 117 7.60 6.80 3.65
C CYS A 117 8.05 8.23 3.33
N GLY A 118 8.22 8.58 2.06
CA GLY A 118 8.67 9.88 1.60
C GLY A 118 7.61 10.96 1.79
N VAL A 119 8.05 12.16 2.16
CA VAL A 119 7.17 13.34 2.23
C VAL A 119 6.84 13.76 0.80
N GLN A 120 5.55 13.88 0.46
CA GLN A 120 5.06 14.26 -0.87
C GLN A 120 5.53 15.67 -1.28
N LEU A 121 6.72 15.77 -1.85
CA LEU A 121 7.00 16.73 -2.92
C LEU A 121 6.96 15.95 -4.24
N ARG A 122 5.78 15.40 -4.56
CA ARG A 122 5.55 14.78 -5.87
C ARG A 122 5.63 15.90 -6.91
N ARG A 123 6.66 15.89 -7.76
CA ARG A 123 6.57 16.62 -9.03
C ARG A 123 5.50 15.89 -9.82
N TYR A 124 4.26 16.38 -9.74
CA TYR A 124 3.13 15.90 -10.54
C TYR A 124 3.60 15.69 -11.98
N SER A 125 3.83 14.45 -12.37
CA SER A 125 3.75 14.06 -13.76
C SER A 125 2.27 14.05 -14.07
N LYS A 126 1.76 15.18 -14.56
CA LYS A 126 0.47 15.19 -15.26
C LYS A 126 0.57 14.12 -16.35
N ARG A 127 -0.21 13.05 -16.20
CA ARG A 127 -0.55 12.20 -17.34
C ARG A 127 -1.59 12.93 -18.18
#